data_AF-A0AAU5FVW3-F1
#
_entry.id   AF-A0AAU5FVW3-F1
#
_cell.length_a   1.000
_cell.length_b   1.000
_cell.length_c   1.000
_cell.angle_alpha   90.00
_cell.angle_beta   90.00
_cell.angle_gamma   90.00
#
_symmetry.space_group_name_H-M   'P 1'
#
loop_
_entity.id
_entity.type
_entity.pdbx_description
1 polymer ?
#
loop_
_entity_poly.entity_id
_entity_poly.type
_entity_poly.pdbx_seq_one_letter_code
_entity_poly.pdbx_strand_id
1 'polypeptide(L)'
;MSTLTVSFSDLSKNSKRVADTVERAQRVHVTRRDGEDLYLTTERHDRQREETADVTARLFSALISSDEGARAILLALPAVFPWTRHLSTEEVREFVVDLVNATHDAAELDVHTNLHRVIVEWRATARILADPDLTAQLTSPLPDEDHGEVPAP
;
A
#
# COMPACT_ATOMS: atom_id res chain seq x y z
N MET A 1 -6.66 -13.91 -13.30
CA MET A 1 -6.02 -15.21 -13.57
C MET A 1 -5.79 -15.89 -12.23
N SER A 2 -6.27 -17.13 -12.04
CA SER A 2 -6.04 -17.84 -10.78
C SER A 2 -4.57 -18.21 -10.64
N THR A 3 -3.94 -17.75 -9.57
CA THR A 3 -2.56 -18.10 -9.22
C THR A 3 -2.49 -19.59 -8.88
N LEU A 4 -1.58 -20.32 -9.53
CA LEU A 4 -1.34 -21.73 -9.22
C LEU A 4 -0.88 -21.85 -7.77
N THR A 5 -1.45 -22.81 -7.04
CA THR A 5 -1.21 -23.00 -5.61
C THR A 5 -0.60 -24.38 -5.35
N VAL A 6 0.46 -24.43 -4.54
CA VAL A 6 1.10 -25.66 -4.06
C VAL A 6 1.27 -25.58 -2.54
N SER A 7 1.39 -26.72 -1.85
CA SER A 7 1.75 -26.70 -0.44
C SER A 7 3.27 -26.62 -0.25
N PHE A 8 3.72 -26.12 0.90
CA PHE A 8 5.15 -26.14 1.25
C PHE A 8 5.73 -27.57 1.28
N SER A 9 4.94 -28.56 1.72
CA SER A 9 5.35 -29.97 1.67
C SER A 9 5.54 -30.47 0.23
N ASP A 10 4.70 -30.02 -0.70
CA ASP A 10 4.82 -30.37 -2.12
C ASP A 10 6.03 -29.69 -2.77
N LEU A 11 6.29 -28.43 -2.44
CA LEU A 11 7.52 -27.72 -2.81
C LEU A 11 8.77 -28.48 -2.35
N SER A 12 8.78 -28.97 -1.11
CA SER A 12 9.92 -29.73 -0.56
C SER A 12 10.10 -31.08 -1.27
N LYS A 13 9.02 -31.84 -1.47
CA LYS A 13 9.08 -33.20 -2.03
C LYS A 13 9.27 -33.22 -3.55
N ASN A 14 8.77 -32.21 -4.26
CA ASN A 14 8.70 -32.16 -5.72
C ASN A 14 9.35 -30.89 -6.28
N SER A 15 10.46 -30.45 -5.68
CA SER A 15 11.11 -29.15 -5.96
C SER A 15 11.37 -28.87 -7.43
N LYS A 16 11.88 -29.85 -8.19
CA LYS A 16 12.13 -29.70 -9.64
C LYS A 16 10.83 -29.42 -10.42
N ARG A 17 9.78 -30.20 -10.17
CA ARG A 17 8.46 -29.99 -10.81
C ARG A 17 7.88 -28.62 -10.43
N VAL A 18 8.08 -28.18 -9.19
CA VAL A 18 7.61 -26.86 -8.74
C VAL A 18 8.42 -25.75 -9.41
N ALA A 19 9.75 -25.88 -9.56
CA ALA A 19 10.57 -24.94 -10.32
C ALA A 19 10.10 -24.82 -11.78
N ASP A 20 9.91 -25.95 -12.47
CA ASP A 20 9.36 -25.98 -13.84
C ASP A 20 7.95 -25.35 -13.93
N THR A 21 7.19 -25.39 -12.83
CA THR A 21 5.88 -24.76 -12.73
C THR A 21 6.02 -23.25 -12.55
N VAL A 22 6.95 -22.78 -11.70
CA VAL A 22 7.26 -21.36 -11.52
C VAL A 22 7.76 -20.73 -12.82
N GLU A 23 8.63 -21.42 -13.57
CA GLU A 23 9.10 -20.92 -14.88
C GLU A 23 7.95 -20.74 -15.88
N ARG A 24 6.98 -21.65 -15.92
CA ARG A 24 5.83 -21.55 -16.85
C ARG A 24 4.77 -20.56 -16.38
N ALA A 25 4.47 -20.55 -15.09
CA ALA A 25 3.41 -19.75 -14.50
C ALA A 25 3.88 -18.35 -14.09
N GLN A 26 5.19 -18.10 -14.08
CA GLN A 26 5.89 -16.91 -13.60
C GLN A 26 5.71 -16.62 -12.10
N ARG A 27 4.64 -17.08 -11.46
CA ARG A 27 4.41 -16.97 -10.01
C ARG A 27 3.53 -18.11 -9.50
N VAL A 28 3.91 -18.70 -8.37
CA VAL A 28 3.19 -19.77 -7.68
C VAL A 28 2.95 -19.37 -6.22
N HIS A 29 1.73 -19.57 -5.74
CA HIS A 29 1.35 -19.41 -4.33
C HIS A 29 1.72 -20.67 -3.56
N VAL A 30 2.40 -20.53 -2.43
CA VAL A 30 2.89 -21.63 -1.60
C VAL A 30 2.22 -21.56 -0.25
N THR A 31 1.32 -22.49 0.03
CA THR A 31 0.60 -22.51 1.30
C THR A 31 1.45 -23.11 2.41
N ARG A 32 1.37 -22.54 3.61
CA ARG A 32 2.10 -22.99 4.80
C ARG A 32 1.13 -23.37 5.92
N ARG A 33 1.49 -24.42 6.65
CA ARG A 33 0.67 -24.89 7.79
C ARG A 33 0.84 -23.99 9.01
N ASP A 34 2.08 -23.54 9.25
CA ASP A 34 2.49 -22.88 10.48
C ASP A 34 3.15 -21.52 10.20
N GLY A 35 2.52 -20.70 9.34
CA GLY A 35 2.99 -19.36 9.03
C GLY A 35 2.27 -18.73 7.85
N GLU A 36 2.69 -17.53 7.47
CA GLU A 36 2.17 -16.85 6.28
C GLU A 36 2.55 -17.62 5.01
N ASP A 37 1.62 -17.64 4.06
CA ASP A 37 1.84 -18.18 2.73
C ASP A 37 2.92 -17.39 1.98
N LEU A 38 3.61 -18.07 1.07
CA LEU A 38 4.70 -17.48 0.30
C LEU A 38 4.32 -17.40 -1.17
N TYR A 39 5.05 -16.57 -1.93
CA TYR A 39 5.06 -16.65 -3.37
C TYR A 39 6.45 -17.05 -3.86
N LEU A 40 6.50 -18.01 -4.79
CA LEU A 40 7.70 -18.32 -5.56
C LEU A 40 7.57 -17.70 -6.94
N THR A 41 8.61 -16.99 -7.37
CA THR A 41 8.77 -16.39 -8.69
C THR A 41 10.20 -16.63 -9.17
N THR A 42 10.43 -16.50 -10.46
CA THR A 42 11.82 -16.41 -10.98
C THR A 42 12.38 -15.03 -10.65
N GLU A 43 13.69 -14.93 -10.37
CA GLU A 43 14.38 -13.65 -10.14
C GLU A 43 14.10 -12.67 -11.29
N ARG A 44 14.26 -13.11 -12.54
CA ARG A 44 14.03 -12.27 -13.72
C ARG A 44 12.64 -11.64 -13.73
N HIS A 45 11.62 -12.41 -13.35
CA HIS A 45 10.25 -11.92 -13.33
C HIS A 45 9.97 -10.99 -12.14
N ASP A 46 10.64 -11.22 -11.00
CA ASP A 46 10.57 -10.32 -9.85
C ASP A 46 11.20 -8.96 -10.17
N ARG A 47 12.44 -8.98 -10.67
CA ARG A 47 13.16 -7.79 -11.11
C ARG A 47 12.41 -7.04 -12.22
N GLN A 48 11.80 -7.75 -13.18
CA GLN A 48 11.00 -7.10 -14.22
C GLN A 48 9.77 -6.37 -13.64
N ARG A 49 9.18 -6.88 -12.56
CA ARG A 49 8.06 -6.22 -11.88
C ARG A 49 8.54 -4.97 -11.14
N GLU A 50 9.69 -5.05 -10.45
CA GLU A 50 10.34 -3.92 -9.80
C GLU A 50 10.69 -2.83 -10.82
N GLU A 51 11.37 -3.17 -11.91
CA GLU A 51 11.70 -2.24 -13.01
C GLU A 51 10.45 -1.57 -13.60
N THR A 52 9.37 -2.32 -13.78
CA THR A 52 8.10 -1.75 -14.30
C THR A 52 7.46 -0.79 -13.29
N ALA A 53 7.49 -1.13 -12.01
CA ALA A 53 6.97 -0.29 -10.93
C ALA A 53 7.79 1.00 -10.80
N ASP A 54 9.12 0.91 -10.88
CA ASP A 54 10.04 2.05 -10.87
C ASP A 54 9.76 3.02 -12.02
N VAL A 55 9.69 2.53 -13.27
CA VAL A 55 9.35 3.36 -14.43
C VAL A 55 8.00 4.06 -14.25
N THR A 56 7.00 3.35 -13.73
CA THR A 56 5.67 3.90 -13.48
C THR A 56 5.72 4.98 -12.41
N ALA A 57 6.43 4.74 -11.31
CA ALA A 57 6.60 5.69 -10.21
C ALA A 57 7.32 6.96 -10.67
N ARG A 58 8.38 6.85 -11.49
CA ARG A 58 9.08 8.01 -12.07
C ARG A 58 8.21 8.81 -13.03
N LEU A 59 7.45 8.14 -13.90
CA LEU A 59 6.49 8.81 -14.78
C LEU A 59 5.42 9.56 -13.97
N PHE A 60 4.90 8.94 -12.92
CA PHE A 60 3.95 9.57 -12.01
C PHE A 60 4.56 10.80 -11.32
N SER A 61 5.77 10.66 -10.77
CA SER A 61 6.54 11.76 -10.14
C SER A 61 6.82 12.91 -11.11
N ALA A 62 7.09 12.61 -12.38
CA ALA A 62 7.28 13.65 -13.40
C ALA A 62 5.97 14.40 -13.71
N LEU A 63 4.82 13.71 -13.75
CA LEU A 63 3.52 14.33 -14.02
C LEU A 63 3.11 15.31 -12.90
N ILE A 64 3.22 14.89 -11.64
CA ILE A 64 2.89 15.72 -10.47
C ILE A 64 3.81 16.92 -10.29
N SER A 65 5.02 16.90 -10.87
CA SER A 65 5.99 18.00 -10.79
C SER A 65 5.54 19.24 -11.57
N SER A 66 4.44 19.13 -12.34
CA SER A 66 3.78 20.24 -13.03
C SER A 66 2.44 20.57 -12.38
N ASP A 67 2.10 21.87 -12.31
CA ASP A 67 0.82 22.33 -11.75
C ASP A 67 -0.39 21.72 -12.48
N GLU A 68 -0.30 21.59 -13.80
CA GLU A 68 -1.37 20.99 -14.63
C GLU A 68 -1.56 19.50 -14.31
N GLY A 69 -0.46 18.75 -14.24
CA GLY A 69 -0.49 17.32 -13.90
C GLY A 69 -0.97 17.06 -12.47
N ALA A 70 -0.50 17.85 -11.50
CA ALA A 70 -0.98 17.78 -10.11
C ALA A 70 -2.48 18.04 -10.02
N ARG A 71 -3.00 19.03 -10.75
CA ARG A 71 -4.44 19.33 -10.81
C ARG A 71 -5.23 18.20 -11.46
N ALA A 72 -4.74 17.61 -12.55
CA ALA A 72 -5.40 16.48 -13.20
C ALA A 72 -5.49 15.26 -12.28
N ILE A 73 -4.43 14.98 -11.52
CA ILE A 73 -4.38 13.88 -10.56
C ILE A 73 -5.38 14.12 -9.41
N LEU A 74 -5.41 15.33 -8.84
CA LEU A 74 -6.40 15.70 -7.82
C LEU A 74 -7.84 15.44 -8.26
N LEU A 75 -8.17 15.74 -9.52
CA LEU A 75 -9.50 15.49 -10.09
C LEU A 75 -9.79 13.98 -10.29
N ALA A 76 -8.77 13.18 -10.54
CA ALA A 76 -8.90 11.74 -10.77
C ALA A 76 -8.90 10.90 -9.47
N LEU A 77 -8.41 11.45 -8.36
CA LEU A 77 -8.27 10.72 -7.09
C LEU A 77 -9.54 10.01 -6.62
N PRO A 78 -10.75 10.58 -6.65
CA PRO A 78 -11.95 9.88 -6.21
C PRO A 78 -12.30 8.65 -7.08
N ALA A 79 -11.86 8.60 -8.33
CA ALA A 79 -12.05 7.43 -9.19
C ALA A 79 -11.10 6.29 -8.81
N VAL A 80 -9.88 6.61 -8.36
CA VAL A 80 -8.85 5.63 -7.95
C VAL A 80 -9.04 5.20 -6.49
N PHE A 81 -9.33 6.16 -5.62
CA PHE A 81 -9.49 6.01 -4.19
C PHE A 81 -10.86 6.56 -3.76
N PRO A 82 -11.96 5.80 -3.95
CA PRO A 82 -13.32 6.30 -3.68
C PRO A 82 -13.56 6.76 -2.24
N TRP A 83 -12.74 6.31 -1.29
CA TRP A 83 -12.82 6.71 0.11
C TRP A 83 -12.39 8.16 0.35
N THR A 84 -11.66 8.79 -0.59
CA THR A 84 -11.25 10.21 -0.49
C THR A 84 -12.42 11.19 -0.45
N ARG A 85 -13.62 10.78 -0.91
CA ARG A 85 -14.84 11.59 -0.80
C ARG A 85 -15.29 11.89 0.63
N HIS A 86 -14.74 11.17 1.62
CA HIS A 86 -15.01 11.36 3.04
C HIS A 86 -13.98 12.28 3.71
N LEU A 87 -12.96 12.71 2.98
CA LEU A 87 -11.96 13.66 3.43
C LEU A 87 -12.41 15.09 3.08
N SER A 88 -12.01 16.05 3.92
CA SER A 88 -12.06 17.47 3.59
C SER A 88 -11.07 17.83 2.49
N THR A 89 -11.24 18.99 1.87
CA THR A 89 -10.31 19.49 0.84
C THR A 89 -8.87 19.57 1.33
N GLU A 90 -8.65 19.90 2.60
CA GLU A 90 -7.31 20.00 3.17
C GLU A 90 -6.69 18.61 3.37
N GLU A 91 -7.44 17.67 3.94
CA GLU A 91 -7.02 16.28 4.09
C GLU A 91 -6.72 15.60 2.75
N VAL A 92 -7.47 15.92 1.68
CA VAL A 92 -7.14 15.44 0.34
C VAL A 92 -5.79 15.98 -0.13
N ARG A 93 -5.45 17.25 0.15
CA ARG A 93 -4.15 17.81 -0.21
C ARG A 93 -3.02 17.15 0.57
N GLU A 94 -3.19 16.96 1.87
CA GLU A 94 -2.23 16.25 2.72
C GLU A 94 -2.00 14.82 2.21
N PHE A 95 -3.09 14.07 1.91
CA PHE A 95 -2.99 12.74 1.32
C PHE A 95 -2.19 12.75 0.01
N VAL A 96 -2.40 13.74 -0.87
CA VAL A 96 -1.63 13.83 -2.11
C VAL A 96 -0.16 14.06 -1.84
N VAL A 97 0.20 14.95 -0.93
CA VAL A 97 1.60 15.19 -0.56
C VAL A 97 2.25 13.90 -0.05
N ASP A 98 1.58 13.19 0.84
CA ASP A 98 2.09 11.91 1.37
C ASP A 98 2.22 10.84 0.28
N LEU A 99 1.22 10.74 -0.60
CA LEU A 99 1.20 9.78 -1.71
C LEU A 99 2.35 10.05 -2.69
N VAL A 100 2.60 11.32 -2.99
CA VAL A 100 3.69 11.79 -3.85
C VAL A 100 5.04 11.45 -3.24
N ASN A 101 5.26 11.83 -1.98
CA ASN A 101 6.50 11.58 -1.27
C ASN A 101 6.80 10.08 -1.20
N ALA A 102 5.80 9.27 -0.84
CA ALA A 102 5.96 7.83 -0.76
C ALA A 102 6.19 7.16 -2.13
N THR A 103 5.64 7.73 -3.21
CA THR A 103 5.91 7.25 -4.59
C THR A 103 7.33 7.60 -5.02
N HIS A 104 7.83 8.78 -4.66
CA HIS A 104 9.21 9.18 -4.91
C HIS A 104 10.19 8.30 -4.13
N ASP A 105 9.94 8.03 -2.85
CA ASP A 105 10.74 7.12 -2.03
C ASP A 105 10.76 5.70 -2.61
N ALA A 106 9.62 5.23 -3.12
CA ALA A 106 9.53 3.92 -3.77
C ALA A 106 10.35 3.86 -5.07
N ALA A 107 10.47 4.95 -5.82
CA ALA A 107 11.22 5.01 -7.07
C ALA A 107 12.73 5.19 -6.85
N GLU A 108 13.12 6.04 -5.91
CA GLU A 108 14.53 6.43 -5.70
C GLU A 108 15.24 5.56 -4.66
N LEU A 109 14.52 5.09 -3.64
CA LEU A 109 15.09 4.40 -2.48
C LEU A 109 14.69 2.93 -2.38
N ASP A 110 13.88 2.42 -3.31
CA ASP A 110 13.33 1.05 -3.30
C ASP A 110 12.50 0.76 -2.03
N VAL A 111 11.98 1.81 -1.37
CA VAL A 111 11.20 1.70 -0.12
C VAL A 111 9.71 1.59 -0.42
N HIS A 112 9.30 0.44 -0.98
CA HIS A 112 7.91 0.20 -1.39
C HIS A 112 6.91 0.14 -0.23
N THR A 113 7.36 -0.19 0.98
CA THR A 113 6.49 -0.30 2.18
C THR A 113 5.84 1.03 2.56
N ASN A 114 6.51 2.16 2.28
CA ASN A 114 6.00 3.48 2.66
C ASN A 114 4.71 3.82 1.91
N LEU A 115 4.67 3.54 0.60
CA LEU A 115 3.51 3.80 -0.25
C LEU A 115 2.27 3.01 0.19
N HIS A 116 2.44 1.72 0.49
CA HIS A 116 1.33 0.90 0.98
C HIS A 116 0.79 1.43 2.31
N ARG A 117 1.69 1.80 3.23
CA ARG A 117 1.32 2.35 4.53
C ARG A 117 0.49 3.62 4.41
N VAL A 118 0.95 4.60 3.63
CA VAL A 118 0.24 5.87 3.39
C VAL A 118 -1.20 5.61 2.93
N ILE A 119 -1.40 4.73 1.96
CA ILE A 119 -2.73 4.40 1.43
C ILE A 119 -3.61 3.75 2.51
N VAL A 120 -3.05 2.84 3.31
CA VAL A 120 -3.79 2.15 4.38
C VAL A 120 -4.21 3.10 5.49
N GLU A 121 -3.29 3.97 5.93
CA GLU A 121 -3.53 4.94 7.01
C GLU A 121 -4.59 5.96 6.60
N TRP A 122 -4.46 6.59 5.43
CA TRP A 122 -5.45 7.55 4.94
C TRP A 122 -6.83 6.91 4.70
N ARG A 123 -6.87 5.65 4.26
CA ARG A 123 -8.13 4.91 4.16
C ARG A 123 -8.76 4.65 5.53
N ALA A 124 -7.95 4.43 6.57
CA ALA A 124 -8.45 4.27 7.93
C ALA A 124 -9.02 5.59 8.46
N THR A 125 -8.34 6.72 8.23
CA THR A 125 -8.85 8.07 8.55
C THR A 125 -10.18 8.32 7.86
N ALA A 126 -10.26 8.10 6.55
CA ALA A 126 -11.50 8.26 5.78
C ALA A 126 -12.65 7.36 6.28
N ARG A 127 -12.34 6.16 6.79
CA ARG A 127 -13.35 5.28 7.38
C ARG A 127 -13.92 5.85 8.68
N ILE A 128 -13.09 6.49 9.51
CA ILE A 128 -13.55 7.15 10.74
C ILE A 128 -14.43 8.35 10.36
N LEU A 129 -13.96 9.20 9.44
CA LEU A 129 -14.68 10.40 8.99
C LEU A 129 -15.99 10.10 8.26
N ALA A 130 -16.11 8.91 7.67
CA ALA A 130 -17.38 8.44 7.09
C ALA A 130 -18.48 8.17 8.12
N ASP A 131 -18.12 8.08 9.41
CA ASP A 131 -19.03 7.91 10.54
C ASP A 131 -18.98 9.18 11.42
N PRO A 132 -19.91 10.13 11.25
CA PRO A 132 -19.94 11.38 12.00
C PRO A 132 -20.10 11.17 13.51
N ASP A 133 -20.84 10.14 13.93
CA ASP A 133 -21.06 9.84 15.35
C ASP A 133 -19.78 9.32 15.99
N LEU A 134 -19.07 8.41 15.32
CA LEU A 134 -17.76 7.94 15.75
C LEU A 134 -16.73 9.07 15.76
N THR A 135 -16.73 9.92 14.73
CA THR A 135 -15.84 11.07 14.66
C THR A 135 -16.09 12.02 15.83
N ALA A 136 -17.35 12.35 16.12
CA ALA A 136 -17.72 13.19 17.25
C ALA A 136 -17.29 12.58 18.60
N GLN A 137 -17.43 11.27 18.77
CA GLN A 137 -16.95 10.57 19.97
C GLN A 137 -15.42 10.65 20.11
N LEU A 138 -14.68 10.36 19.04
CA LEU A 138 -13.20 10.32 19.07
C LEU A 138 -12.55 11.70 19.15
N THR A 139 -13.24 12.74 18.71
CA THR A 139 -12.76 14.14 18.75
C THR A 139 -13.30 14.90 19.96
N SER A 140 -14.23 14.32 20.72
CA SER A 140 -14.70 14.93 21.95
C SER A 140 -13.55 15.07 22.95
N PRO A 141 -13.48 16.18 23.70
CA PRO A 141 -12.52 16.31 24.78
C PRO A 141 -12.67 15.13 25.75
N LEU A 142 -11.54 14.54 26.15
CA LEU A 142 -11.55 13.59 27.25
C LEU A 142 -12.14 14.28 28.49
N PRO A 143 -12.85 13.53 29.37
CA PRO A 143 -13.23 14.05 30.67
C PRO A 143 -12.01 14.67 31.36
N ASP A 144 -12.22 15.76 32.10
CA ASP A 144 -11.19 16.44 32.89
C ASP A 144 -10.80 15.58 34.11
N GLU A 145 -10.39 14.34 33.85
CA GLU A 145 -9.82 13.39 34.79
C GLU A 145 -8.30 13.57 34.75
N ASP A 146 -7.76 14.09 35.85
CA ASP A 146 -6.32 14.06 36.09
C ASP A 146 -5.86 12.60 36.12
N HIS A 147 -5.25 12.16 35.01
CA HIS A 147 -4.68 10.82 34.86
C HIS A 147 -3.34 10.65 35.59
N GLY A 148 -2.96 11.63 36.43
CA GLY A 148 -1.73 11.65 37.20
C GLY A 148 -0.54 12.15 36.39
N GLU A 149 0.57 12.35 37.10
CA GLU A 149 1.82 12.87 36.53
C GLU A 149 2.44 11.85 35.57
N VAL A 150 2.70 12.26 34.33
CA VAL A 150 3.44 11.43 33.36
C VAL A 150 4.90 11.37 33.81
N PRO A 151 5.42 10.20 34.23
CA PRO A 151 6.81 10.10 34.64
C PRO A 151 7.73 10.42 33.48
N ALA A 152 8.84 11.11 33.78
CA ALA A 152 9.85 11.41 32.78
C ALA A 152 10.42 10.11 32.17
N PRO A 153 10.72 10.11 30.85
CA PRO A 153 11.25 8.95 30.15
C PRO A 153 12.60 8.48 30.69
#